data_AF-A0A8H6M5R9-F1
#
_entry.id   AF-A0A8H6M5R9-F1
#
_cell.length_a   1.000
_cell.length_b   1.000
_cell.length_c   1.000
_cell.angle_alpha   90.00
_cell.angle_beta   90.00
_cell.angle_gamma   90.00
#
_symmetry.space_group_name_H-M   'P 1'
#
loop_
_entity.id
_entity.type
_entity.pdbx_description
1 polymer ?
#
loop_
_entity_poly.entity_id
_entity_poly.type
_entity_poly.pdbx_seq_one_letter_code
_entity_poly.pdbx_strand_id
1 'polypeptide(L)'
;MLFSTSAALSVLATLPRLVSSALIPHADSPVFYLMGMDPYGDNFLPLRYTGQHGVATLTGSGPIAMLYQINGTIVGQDELRGSTSPKLYHPYVDFSLPSPAYLSPVYPVNLTTPNFGECGPSGRLMFVQDVDGVHESGVEKVKHENPCAEFEPFTLFSDRMDAQLGAKLVFRTNLTFFWACGNLRDIVYKTNDEDMPDDCVTMVQLFTLPVV
;
A
#
# COMPACT_ATOMS: atom_id res chain seq x y z
N MET A 1 -33.48 -23.54 61.87
CA MET A 1 -33.43 -23.88 60.43
C MET A 1 -32.37 -23.01 59.80
N LEU A 2 -31.23 -23.61 59.46
CA LEU A 2 -30.09 -22.94 58.81
C LEU A 2 -30.22 -23.19 57.30
N PHE A 3 -30.33 -22.12 56.51
CA PHE A 3 -30.16 -22.20 55.06
C PHE A 3 -28.93 -21.40 54.67
N SER A 4 -27.90 -22.13 54.26
CA SER A 4 -26.65 -21.62 53.70
C SER A 4 -26.79 -21.66 52.17
N THR A 5 -26.77 -20.51 51.51
CA THR A 5 -26.77 -20.40 50.04
C THR A 5 -25.39 -19.93 49.58
N SER A 6 -24.59 -20.88 49.11
CA SER A 6 -23.29 -20.60 48.47
C SER A 6 -23.52 -20.03 47.06
N ALA A 7 -23.11 -18.78 46.85
CA ALA A 7 -23.02 -18.18 45.52
C ALA A 7 -21.64 -18.52 44.92
N ALA A 8 -21.61 -19.36 43.88
CA ALA A 8 -20.40 -19.65 43.12
C ALA A 8 -20.16 -18.55 42.08
N LEU A 9 -19.19 -17.67 42.33
CA LEU A 9 -18.66 -16.74 41.33
C LEU A 9 -17.75 -17.49 40.36
N SER A 10 -18.21 -17.75 39.14
CA SER A 10 -17.35 -18.20 38.03
C SER A 10 -16.66 -16.98 37.40
N VAL A 11 -15.41 -16.74 37.79
CA VAL A 11 -14.51 -15.81 37.08
C VAL A 11 -13.91 -16.56 35.89
N LEU A 12 -14.51 -16.43 34.71
CA LEU A 12 -13.85 -16.84 33.46
C LEU A 12 -12.73 -15.83 33.18
N ALA A 13 -11.49 -16.19 33.49
CA ALA A 13 -10.32 -15.42 33.12
C ALA A 13 -10.12 -15.46 31.60
N THR A 14 -10.37 -14.35 30.93
CA THR A 14 -9.97 -14.13 29.53
C THR A 14 -8.46 -14.05 29.46
N LEU A 15 -7.80 -15.16 29.12
CA LEU A 15 -6.37 -15.17 28.82
C LEU A 15 -6.12 -14.28 27.58
N PRO A 16 -5.29 -13.22 27.69
CA PRO A 16 -4.90 -12.46 26.51
C PRO A 16 -4.17 -13.40 25.55
N ARG A 17 -4.69 -13.55 24.32
CA ARG A 17 -3.98 -14.25 23.25
C ARG A 17 -2.74 -13.42 22.93
N LEU A 18 -1.56 -13.93 23.29
CA LEU A 18 -0.30 -13.36 22.86
C LEU A 18 -0.20 -13.55 21.35
N VAL A 19 -0.47 -12.47 20.61
CA VAL A 19 -0.23 -12.41 19.17
C VAL A 19 1.27 -12.22 18.98
N SER A 20 1.95 -13.25 18.48
CA SER A 20 3.38 -13.18 18.19
C SER A 20 3.56 -12.68 16.76
N SER A 21 3.78 -11.38 16.58
CA SER A 21 4.14 -10.86 15.26
C SER A 21 5.52 -11.37 14.86
N ALA A 22 5.66 -11.90 13.63
CA ALA A 22 6.96 -12.29 13.11
C ALA A 22 7.86 -11.04 12.93
N LEU A 23 8.91 -10.94 13.75
CA LEU A 23 9.93 -9.90 13.60
C LEU A 23 10.94 -10.37 12.55
N ILE A 24 11.06 -9.61 11.47
CA ILE A 24 12.15 -9.78 10.52
C ILE A 24 13.40 -9.15 11.15
N PRO A 25 14.56 -9.83 11.15
CA PRO A 25 15.79 -9.23 11.65
C PRO A 25 16.05 -7.87 10.99
N HIS A 26 16.34 -6.86 11.81
CA HIS A 26 16.59 -5.48 11.38
C HIS A 26 15.38 -4.68 10.86
N ALA A 27 14.16 -5.23 10.90
CA ALA A 27 12.97 -4.43 10.62
C ALA A 27 12.64 -3.51 11.81
N ASP A 28 12.27 -2.26 11.49
CA ASP A 28 11.81 -1.25 12.46
C ASP A 28 10.35 -1.47 12.87
N SER A 29 9.60 -2.26 12.10
CA SER A 29 8.21 -2.62 12.39
C SER A 29 7.94 -4.10 12.13
N PRO A 30 6.92 -4.68 12.78
CA PRO A 30 6.40 -5.99 12.41
C PRO A 30 5.85 -6.01 10.99
N VAL A 31 5.72 -7.20 10.40
CA VAL A 31 5.09 -7.36 9.09
C VAL A 31 3.59 -7.03 9.17
N PHE A 32 3.09 -6.30 8.17
CA PHE A 32 1.69 -5.92 8.04
C PHE A 32 1.20 -6.05 6.60
N TYR A 33 -0.11 -6.23 6.44
CA TYR A 33 -0.82 -6.02 5.19
C TYR A 33 -1.28 -4.57 5.07
N LEU A 34 -1.49 -4.10 3.85
CA LEU A 34 -2.31 -2.91 3.60
C LEU A 34 -3.71 -3.33 3.18
N MET A 35 -4.72 -2.77 3.82
CA MET A 35 -6.13 -3.07 3.58
C MET A 35 -6.83 -1.81 3.08
N GLY A 36 -7.57 -1.92 1.99
CA GLY A 36 -8.43 -0.86 1.46
C GLY A 36 -9.90 -1.28 1.48
N MET A 37 -10.80 -0.33 1.70
CA MET A 37 -12.23 -0.57 1.50
C MET A 37 -12.50 -0.80 0.01
N ASP A 38 -13.26 -1.84 -0.35
CA ASP A 38 -13.65 -2.07 -1.73
C ASP A 38 -14.71 -1.06 -2.19
N PRO A 39 -14.42 -0.25 -3.22
CA PRO A 39 -15.34 0.07 -4.27
C PRO A 39 -16.83 -0.20 -4.17
N TYR A 40 -17.09 -1.50 -4.33
CA TYR A 40 -18.35 -2.06 -4.81
C TYR A 40 -18.89 -3.04 -3.77
N GLY A 41 -18.38 -3.00 -2.53
CA GLY A 41 -18.84 -3.83 -1.43
C GLY A 41 -18.36 -3.31 -0.07
N ASP A 42 -18.97 -3.77 1.01
CA ASP A 42 -18.65 -3.30 2.37
C ASP A 42 -17.49 -4.10 3.02
N ASN A 43 -16.55 -4.59 2.21
CA ASN A 43 -15.45 -5.42 2.67
C ASN A 43 -14.10 -4.72 2.53
N PHE A 44 -13.21 -4.98 3.48
CA PHE A 44 -11.80 -4.64 3.35
C PHE A 44 -11.09 -5.72 2.53
N LEU A 45 -10.36 -5.30 1.51
CA LEU A 45 -9.55 -6.16 0.67
C LEU A 45 -8.06 -5.85 0.86
N PRO A 46 -7.20 -6.89 0.86
CA PRO A 46 -5.77 -6.69 0.96
C PRO A 46 -5.19 -6.16 -0.36
N LEU A 47 -4.25 -5.23 -0.25
CA LEU A 47 -3.44 -4.76 -1.35
C LEU A 47 -2.53 -5.89 -1.86
N ARG A 48 -2.45 -6.03 -3.18
CA ARG A 48 -1.58 -6.98 -3.87
C ARG A 48 -0.46 -6.22 -4.58
N TYR A 49 0.73 -6.82 -4.68
CA TYR A 49 1.88 -6.18 -5.34
C TYR A 49 1.61 -5.85 -6.80
N THR A 50 0.87 -6.72 -7.50
CA THR A 50 0.62 -6.60 -8.93
C THR A 50 -0.72 -7.20 -9.32
N GLY A 51 -1.46 -6.47 -10.15
CA GLY A 51 -2.69 -6.88 -10.82
C GLY A 51 -2.45 -7.21 -12.29
N GLN A 52 -3.52 -7.22 -13.10
CA GLN A 52 -3.41 -7.56 -14.53
C GLN A 52 -2.57 -6.53 -15.32
N HIS A 53 -2.49 -5.29 -14.86
CA HIS A 53 -1.77 -4.20 -15.52
C HIS A 53 -0.38 -3.92 -14.93
N GLY A 54 0.15 -4.78 -14.06
CA GLY A 54 1.41 -4.52 -13.35
C GLY A 54 1.30 -3.48 -12.23
N VAL A 55 0.07 -3.07 -11.89
CA VAL A 55 -0.24 -2.04 -10.88
C VAL A 55 -0.66 -2.71 -9.58
N ALA A 56 -0.38 -2.10 -8.44
CA ALA A 56 -0.93 -2.54 -7.17
C ALA A 56 -2.46 -2.49 -7.19
N THR A 57 -3.12 -3.49 -6.62
CA THR A 57 -4.58 -3.64 -6.74
C THR A 57 -5.19 -4.25 -5.48
N LEU A 58 -6.47 -3.98 -5.24
CA LEU A 58 -7.25 -4.65 -4.19
C LEU A 58 -7.87 -5.99 -4.65
N THR A 59 -7.87 -6.29 -5.95
CA THR A 59 -8.50 -7.50 -6.50
C THR A 59 -7.53 -8.33 -7.36
N GLY A 60 -8.02 -9.44 -7.92
CA GLY A 60 -7.20 -10.34 -8.73
C GLY A 60 -6.50 -11.43 -7.91
N SER A 61 -5.55 -12.11 -8.56
CA SER A 61 -4.92 -13.34 -8.06
C SER A 61 -3.43 -13.18 -7.73
N GLY A 62 -2.86 -11.98 -7.89
CA GLY A 62 -1.46 -11.71 -7.55
C GLY A 62 -1.17 -11.86 -6.05
N PRO A 63 0.10 -11.94 -5.63
CA PRO A 63 0.47 -12.02 -4.22
C PRO A 63 -0.07 -10.84 -3.40
N ILE A 64 -0.55 -11.12 -2.20
CA ILE A 64 -0.87 -10.08 -1.22
C ILE A 64 0.44 -9.44 -0.73
N ALA A 65 0.47 -8.11 -0.70
CA ALA A 65 1.64 -7.35 -0.26
C ALA A 65 1.83 -7.50 1.26
N MET A 66 2.96 -8.11 1.65
CA MET A 66 3.41 -8.21 3.04
C MET A 66 4.53 -7.22 3.25
N LEU A 67 4.23 -6.13 3.95
CA LEU A 67 5.11 -4.98 4.06
C LEU A 67 5.68 -4.85 5.47
N TYR A 68 6.81 -4.19 5.59
CA TYR A 68 7.42 -3.79 6.85
C TYR A 68 8.31 -2.56 6.63
N GLN A 69 8.79 -1.95 7.71
CA GLN A 69 9.73 -0.85 7.65
C GLN A 69 11.14 -1.30 7.99
N ILE A 70 12.14 -0.79 7.26
CA ILE A 70 13.56 -0.95 7.57
C ILE A 70 14.29 0.35 7.26
N ASN A 71 15.07 0.86 8.21
CA ASN A 71 15.74 2.16 8.12
C ASN A 71 14.78 3.31 7.72
N GLY A 72 13.53 3.26 8.20
CA GLY A 72 12.51 4.27 7.89
C GLY A 72 11.88 4.18 6.49
N THR A 73 12.27 3.24 5.63
CA THR A 73 11.62 3.01 4.33
C THR A 73 10.63 1.85 4.42
N ILE A 74 9.54 1.90 3.63
CA ILE A 74 8.60 0.80 3.51
C ILE A 74 9.08 -0.14 2.41
N VAL A 75 9.22 -1.42 2.73
CA VAL A 75 9.59 -2.47 1.78
C VAL A 75 8.59 -3.63 1.87
N GLY A 76 8.51 -4.40 0.80
CA GLY A 76 7.72 -5.62 0.71
C GLY A 76 8.58 -6.87 0.72
N GLN A 77 8.07 -7.91 1.34
CA GLN A 77 8.65 -9.24 1.39
C GLN A 77 8.52 -9.97 0.05
N ASP A 78 9.54 -10.74 -0.33
CA ASP A 78 9.47 -11.68 -1.46
C ASP A 78 8.39 -12.74 -1.25
N GLU A 79 7.50 -12.88 -2.23
CA GLU A 79 6.37 -13.80 -2.18
C GLU A 79 6.79 -15.27 -2.12
N LEU A 80 7.94 -15.63 -2.71
CA LEU A 80 8.37 -17.03 -2.82
C LEU A 80 9.18 -17.49 -1.61
N ARG A 81 10.04 -16.62 -1.10
CA ARG A 81 11.03 -16.97 -0.06
C ARG A 81 10.79 -16.26 1.27
N GLY A 82 9.81 -15.37 1.33
CA GLY A 82 9.46 -14.67 2.55
C GLY A 82 10.64 -13.83 3.08
N SER A 83 10.81 -13.84 4.40
CA SER A 83 11.77 -13.00 5.13
C SER A 83 13.21 -13.49 5.00
N THR A 84 13.40 -14.66 4.39
CA THR A 84 14.72 -15.23 4.11
C THR A 84 15.27 -14.79 2.76
N SER A 85 14.47 -14.08 1.95
CA SER A 85 14.91 -13.58 0.66
C SER A 85 15.79 -12.34 0.83
N PRO A 86 16.90 -12.24 0.09
CA PRO A 86 17.61 -10.97 -0.05
C PRO A 86 16.88 -9.98 -0.98
N LYS A 87 15.80 -10.42 -1.66
CA LYS A 87 15.04 -9.60 -2.59
C LYS A 87 13.89 -8.92 -1.88
N LEU A 88 13.81 -7.60 -2.01
CA LEU A 88 12.75 -6.79 -1.45
C LEU A 88 11.92 -6.16 -2.58
N TYR A 89 10.63 -5.97 -2.31
CA TYR A 89 9.78 -5.13 -3.13
C TYR A 89 9.85 -3.68 -2.63
N HIS A 90 9.91 -2.73 -3.54
CA HIS A 90 9.95 -1.30 -3.23
C HIS A 90 8.73 -0.62 -3.83
N PRO A 91 7.88 0.02 -3.00
CA PRO A 91 6.74 0.77 -3.50
C PRO A 91 7.23 2.04 -4.23
N TYR A 92 6.55 2.38 -5.33
CA TYR A 92 6.75 3.64 -6.03
C TYR A 92 5.45 4.11 -6.68
N VAL A 93 5.35 5.40 -6.98
CA VAL A 93 4.29 5.97 -7.81
C VAL A 93 4.84 6.24 -9.19
N ASP A 94 4.23 5.65 -10.22
CA ASP A 94 4.56 5.91 -11.63
C ASP A 94 3.69 7.05 -12.18
N PHE A 95 4.27 8.25 -12.26
CA PHE A 95 3.63 9.45 -12.80
C PHE A 95 3.64 9.54 -14.34
N SER A 96 3.87 8.43 -15.06
CA SER A 96 3.80 8.41 -16.53
C SER A 96 2.38 8.47 -17.10
N LEU A 97 1.35 8.63 -16.24
CA LEU A 97 -0.03 8.76 -16.69
C LEU A 97 -0.23 10.08 -17.46
N PRO A 98 -1.04 10.08 -18.52
CA PRO A 98 -1.35 11.29 -19.25
C PRO A 98 -2.05 12.31 -18.35
N SER A 99 -1.75 13.58 -18.59
CA SER A 99 -2.42 14.71 -17.97
C SER A 99 -3.64 15.10 -18.81
N PRO A 100 -4.76 15.52 -18.20
CA PRO A 100 -5.84 16.14 -18.94
C PRO A 100 -5.35 17.30 -19.83
N ALA A 101 -5.99 17.49 -20.99
CA ALA A 101 -5.60 18.53 -21.94
C ALA A 101 -5.62 19.95 -21.33
N TYR A 102 -6.51 20.21 -20.37
CA TYR A 102 -6.58 21.52 -19.69
C TYR A 102 -5.39 21.77 -18.74
N LEU A 103 -4.75 20.71 -18.25
CA LEU A 103 -3.53 20.78 -17.44
C LEU A 103 -2.25 20.73 -18.27
N SER A 104 -2.34 20.53 -19.60
CA SER A 104 -1.19 20.51 -20.51
C SER A 104 -0.22 21.70 -20.38
N PRO A 105 -0.65 22.94 -20.05
CA PRO A 105 0.28 24.05 -19.81
C PRO A 105 1.11 23.91 -18.52
N VAL A 106 0.64 23.13 -17.55
CA VAL A 106 1.24 22.94 -16.22
C VAL A 106 1.98 21.59 -16.15
N TYR A 107 1.38 20.55 -16.72
CA TYR A 107 1.90 19.20 -16.86
C TYR A 107 1.83 18.83 -18.34
N PRO A 108 2.87 19.14 -19.13
CA PRO A 108 2.87 18.85 -20.55
C PRO A 108 3.04 17.35 -20.73
N VAL A 109 2.00 16.53 -20.57
CA VAL A 109 2.06 15.10 -20.90
C VAL A 109 1.24 14.92 -22.18
N ASN A 110 1.90 14.67 -23.29
CA ASN A 110 1.22 14.52 -24.57
C ASN A 110 0.37 13.22 -24.57
N LEU A 111 -0.95 13.38 -24.76
CA LEU A 111 -1.97 12.32 -24.76
C LEU A 111 -1.69 11.18 -25.75
N THR A 112 -0.91 11.41 -26.82
CA THR A 112 -0.62 10.40 -27.84
C THR A 112 0.71 9.68 -27.66
N THR A 113 1.68 10.30 -26.98
CA THR A 113 3.01 9.75 -26.69
C THR A 113 3.60 10.54 -25.52
N PRO A 114 3.63 10.03 -24.29
CA PRO A 114 4.33 10.70 -23.19
C PRO A 114 5.78 10.91 -23.62
N ASN A 115 6.27 12.16 -23.66
CA ASN A 115 7.70 12.33 -23.87
C ASN A 115 8.44 11.87 -22.61
N PHE A 116 9.63 11.31 -22.79
CA PHE A 116 10.46 10.88 -21.67
C PHE A 116 10.73 12.07 -20.73
N GLY A 117 10.28 11.97 -19.48
CA GLY A 117 10.44 13.02 -18.44
C GLY A 117 9.25 13.95 -18.26
N GLU A 118 8.17 13.81 -19.04
CA GLU A 118 6.92 14.53 -18.85
C GLU A 118 6.02 13.77 -17.86
N CYS A 119 6.09 14.13 -16.58
CA CYS A 119 5.34 13.45 -15.53
C CYS A 119 4.04 14.18 -15.21
N GLY A 120 2.94 13.42 -15.10
CA GLY A 120 1.62 13.93 -14.76
C GLY A 120 1.43 14.19 -13.26
N PRO A 121 0.27 14.75 -12.86
CA PRO A 121 -0.08 14.99 -11.45
C PRO A 121 -0.57 13.72 -10.71
N SER A 122 -0.85 12.65 -11.45
CA SER A 122 -1.33 11.37 -10.94
C SER A 122 -0.41 10.24 -11.36
N GLY A 123 -0.38 9.17 -10.57
CA GLY A 123 0.45 8.03 -10.88
C GLY A 123 -0.03 6.72 -10.29
N ARG A 124 0.36 5.63 -10.93
CA ARG A 124 -0.01 4.26 -10.52
C ARG A 124 0.85 3.83 -9.34
N LEU A 125 0.24 3.29 -8.28
CA LEU A 125 1.00 2.66 -7.21
C LEU A 125 1.53 1.33 -7.73
N MET A 126 2.85 1.16 -7.71
CA MET A 126 3.53 -0.02 -8.25
C MET A 126 4.56 -0.53 -7.24
N PHE A 127 5.01 -1.77 -7.45
CA PHE A 127 6.10 -2.37 -6.69
C PHE A 127 7.13 -2.93 -7.65
N VAL A 128 8.41 -2.65 -7.40
CA VAL A 128 9.52 -3.28 -8.12
C VAL A 128 10.29 -4.17 -7.17
N GLN A 129 10.64 -5.37 -7.62
CA GLN A 129 11.49 -6.27 -6.85
C GLN A 129 12.97 -6.01 -7.16
N ASP A 130 13.81 -6.10 -6.13
CA ASP A 130 15.25 -6.21 -6.30
C ASP A 130 15.62 -7.43 -7.16
N VAL A 131 16.56 -7.23 -8.07
CA VAL A 131 17.11 -8.28 -8.92
C VAL A 131 18.39 -8.83 -8.30
N ASP A 132 18.64 -10.12 -8.51
CA ASP A 132 19.89 -10.80 -8.12
C ASP A 132 20.31 -10.67 -6.64
N GLY A 133 19.38 -10.28 -5.75
CA GLY A 133 19.64 -10.06 -4.33
C GLY A 133 20.50 -8.83 -4.03
N VAL A 134 20.67 -7.94 -5.02
CA VAL A 134 21.35 -6.66 -4.84
C VAL A 134 20.30 -5.64 -4.40
N HIS A 135 20.50 -5.09 -3.20
CA HIS A 135 19.60 -4.08 -2.63
C HIS A 135 19.44 -2.89 -3.58
N GLU A 136 18.19 -2.45 -3.78
CA GLU A 136 17.79 -1.33 -4.64
C GLU A 136 18.09 -1.49 -6.14
N SER A 137 18.60 -2.63 -6.60
CA SER A 137 18.87 -2.86 -8.03
C SER A 137 17.61 -2.73 -8.91
N GLY A 138 16.44 -3.11 -8.38
CA GLY A 138 15.16 -2.89 -9.06
C GLY A 138 14.80 -1.40 -9.13
N VAL A 139 15.07 -0.67 -8.05
CA VAL A 139 14.85 0.78 -7.94
C VAL A 139 15.71 1.53 -8.96
N GLU A 140 17.01 1.23 -9.03
CA GLU A 140 17.95 1.85 -9.97
C GLU A 140 17.53 1.63 -11.43
N LYS A 141 17.15 0.40 -11.76
CA LYS A 141 16.65 0.06 -13.10
C LYS A 141 15.42 0.88 -13.46
N VAL A 142 14.43 0.95 -12.58
CA VAL A 142 13.20 1.71 -12.82
C VAL A 142 13.48 3.21 -12.93
N LYS A 143 14.33 3.79 -12.07
CA LYS A 143 14.73 5.21 -12.18
C LYS A 143 15.40 5.52 -13.52
N HIS A 144 16.14 4.57 -14.09
CA HIS A 144 16.78 4.72 -15.39
C HIS A 144 15.79 4.62 -16.55
N GLU A 145 14.86 3.66 -16.49
CA GLU A 145 13.87 3.39 -17.56
C GLU A 145 12.67 4.32 -17.50
N ASN A 146 12.32 4.84 -16.32
CA ASN A 146 11.15 5.65 -16.05
C ASN A 146 11.51 6.84 -15.15
N PRO A 147 11.72 8.03 -15.72
CA PRO A 147 12.06 9.23 -14.96
C PRO A 147 10.88 9.75 -14.11
N CYS A 148 9.67 9.23 -14.32
CA CYS A 148 8.46 9.59 -13.59
C CYS A 148 8.16 8.63 -12.42
N ALA A 149 9.05 7.69 -12.13
CA ALA A 149 8.93 6.81 -10.98
C ALA A 149 9.43 7.49 -9.70
N GLU A 150 8.55 7.61 -8.70
CA GLU A 150 8.89 8.18 -7.40
C GLU A 150 8.78 7.15 -6.28
N PHE A 151 9.92 6.80 -5.70
CA PHE A 151 10.06 5.81 -4.63
C PHE A 151 9.85 6.39 -3.22
N GLU A 152 10.00 7.70 -3.08
CA GLU A 152 9.87 8.40 -1.81
C GLU A 152 8.91 9.59 -1.98
N PRO A 153 8.14 9.95 -0.95
CA PRO A 153 8.26 9.52 0.44
C PRO A 153 7.01 8.78 0.94
N PHE A 154 7.05 7.44 0.91
CA PHE A 154 6.02 6.64 1.57
C PHE A 154 6.24 6.62 3.08
N THR A 155 5.19 6.92 3.83
CA THR A 155 5.21 6.90 5.30
C THR A 155 3.94 6.28 5.85
N LEU A 156 3.97 5.88 7.11
CA LEU A 156 2.80 5.43 7.86
C LEU A 156 2.34 6.55 8.78
N PHE A 157 1.09 6.96 8.65
CA PHE A 157 0.46 7.96 9.50
C PHE A 157 -0.56 7.29 10.43
N SER A 158 -0.31 7.33 11.73
CA SER A 158 -1.27 6.86 12.73
C SER A 158 -2.33 7.93 12.94
N ASP A 159 -3.57 7.64 12.53
CA ASP A 159 -4.70 8.51 12.84
C ASP A 159 -5.13 8.29 14.29
N ARG A 160 -5.03 9.34 15.11
CA ARG A 160 -5.40 9.27 16.53
C ARG A 160 -6.91 9.22 16.73
N MET A 161 -7.70 9.57 15.72
CA MET A 161 -9.16 9.61 15.82
C MET A 161 -9.81 8.25 15.62
N ASP A 162 -9.14 7.31 14.96
CA ASP A 162 -9.65 5.96 14.74
C ASP A 162 -8.58 4.90 15.08
N ALA A 163 -8.35 4.72 16.38
CA ALA A 163 -7.38 3.75 16.89
C ALA A 163 -7.73 2.28 16.58
N GLN A 164 -8.91 2.01 16.01
CA GLN A 164 -9.30 0.67 15.57
C GLN A 164 -8.70 0.33 14.21
N LEU A 165 -8.49 1.34 13.37
CA LEU A 165 -7.80 1.22 12.10
C LEU A 165 -6.29 1.38 12.35
N GLY A 166 -5.47 0.56 11.68
CA GLY A 166 -4.02 0.68 11.80
C GLY A 166 -3.49 2.01 11.25
N ALA A 167 -2.18 2.10 11.04
CA ALA A 167 -1.62 3.29 10.41
C ALA A 167 -1.99 3.35 8.92
N LYS A 168 -2.30 4.55 8.42
CA LYS A 168 -2.61 4.80 7.01
C LYS A 168 -1.32 4.95 6.20
N LEU A 169 -1.25 4.32 5.02
CA LEU A 169 -0.20 4.59 4.04
C LEU A 169 -0.39 6.00 3.45
N VAL A 170 0.70 6.75 3.43
CA VAL A 170 0.75 8.13 2.98
C VAL A 170 1.89 8.29 1.98
N PHE A 171 1.68 9.11 0.95
CA PHE A 171 2.66 9.50 -0.07
C PHE A 171 2.81 11.02 -0.12
N ARG A 172 4.00 11.56 0.16
CA ARG A 172 4.33 13.01 0.27
C ARG A 172 3.74 13.73 1.48
N THR A 173 2.43 13.68 1.68
CA THR A 173 1.75 14.49 2.71
C THR A 173 0.66 13.68 3.39
N ASN A 174 0.37 13.90 4.68
CA ASN A 174 -0.68 13.16 5.41
C ASN A 174 -2.10 13.25 4.78
N LEU A 175 -2.30 14.18 3.85
CA LEU A 175 -3.52 14.35 3.05
C LEU A 175 -3.53 13.50 1.77
N THR A 176 -2.67 12.51 1.62
CA THR A 176 -2.70 11.58 0.47
C THR A 176 -4.05 10.90 0.34
N PHE A 177 -4.54 10.88 -0.89
CA PHE A 177 -5.68 10.09 -1.32
C PHE A 177 -5.24 9.13 -2.42
N PHE A 178 -5.45 7.84 -2.18
CA PHE A 178 -5.40 6.85 -3.25
C PHE A 178 -6.81 6.67 -3.81
N TRP A 179 -6.89 6.17 -5.03
CA TRP A 179 -8.11 5.92 -5.75
C TRP A 179 -8.06 4.53 -6.35
N ALA A 180 -9.19 3.83 -6.35
CA ALA A 180 -9.32 2.55 -7.04
C ALA A 180 -9.96 2.78 -8.41
N CYS A 181 -9.29 2.28 -9.45
CA CYS A 181 -9.66 2.49 -10.85
C CYS A 181 -10.25 1.23 -11.47
N GLY A 182 -11.30 1.43 -12.26
CA GLY A 182 -11.93 0.38 -13.06
C GLY A 182 -12.41 -0.83 -12.25
N ASN A 183 -12.72 -1.91 -12.98
CA ASN A 183 -13.22 -3.16 -12.38
C ASN A 183 -12.15 -3.96 -11.63
N LEU A 184 -10.88 -3.71 -11.95
CA LEU A 184 -9.75 -4.40 -11.34
C LEU A 184 -9.26 -3.73 -10.06
N ARG A 185 -9.78 -2.55 -9.68
CA ARG A 185 -9.36 -1.82 -8.47
C ARG A 185 -7.87 -1.53 -8.45
N ASP A 186 -7.32 -1.12 -9.58
CA ASP A 186 -5.93 -0.67 -9.65
C ASP A 186 -5.79 0.59 -8.80
N ILE A 187 -4.74 0.66 -7.99
CA ILE A 187 -4.53 1.76 -7.04
C ILE A 187 -3.72 2.86 -7.72
N VAL A 188 -4.30 4.06 -7.72
CA VAL A 188 -3.70 5.26 -8.29
C VAL A 188 -3.62 6.34 -7.21
N TYR A 189 -2.47 7.00 -7.13
CA TYR A 189 -2.33 8.27 -6.44
C TYR A 189 -2.81 9.39 -7.36
N LYS A 190 -3.64 10.28 -6.85
CA LYS A 190 -4.03 11.53 -7.54
C LYS A 190 -3.74 12.73 -6.65
N THR A 191 -3.30 13.83 -7.25
CA THR A 191 -3.16 15.09 -6.53
C THR A 191 -4.52 15.73 -6.28
N ASN A 192 -5.40 15.71 -7.30
CA ASN A 192 -6.78 16.16 -7.24
C ASN A 192 -7.74 15.07 -7.76
N ASP A 193 -9.01 15.14 -7.38
CA ASP A 193 -10.05 14.21 -7.82
C ASP A 193 -10.29 14.25 -9.35
N GLU A 194 -10.21 15.46 -9.93
CA GLU A 194 -10.36 15.71 -11.37
C GLU A 194 -9.18 15.21 -12.22
N ASP A 195 -8.04 14.88 -11.61
CA ASP A 195 -6.88 14.41 -12.37
C ASP A 195 -7.17 13.01 -12.95
N MET A 196 -6.62 12.73 -14.15
CA MET A 196 -6.72 11.41 -14.77
C MET A 196 -6.12 10.30 -13.86
N PRO A 197 -6.56 9.04 -13.99
CA PRO A 197 -7.58 8.53 -14.92
C PRO A 197 -9.02 8.80 -14.46
N ASP A 198 -9.94 8.99 -15.41
CA ASP A 198 -11.34 9.35 -15.15
C ASP A 198 -12.16 8.19 -14.56
N ASP A 199 -11.73 6.94 -14.75
CA ASP A 199 -12.39 5.74 -14.23
C ASP A 199 -12.03 5.42 -12.77
N CYS A 200 -11.29 6.30 -12.11
CA CYS A 200 -10.94 6.23 -10.70
C CYS A 200 -11.84 7.18 -9.91
N VAL A 201 -13.09 6.77 -9.68
CA VAL A 201 -14.11 7.61 -9.04
C VAL A 201 -14.27 7.38 -7.55
N THR A 202 -13.59 6.38 -6.98
CA THR A 202 -13.68 6.08 -5.55
C THR A 202 -12.34 6.22 -4.86
N MET A 203 -12.31 7.10 -3.86
CA MET A 203 -11.21 7.27 -2.94
C MET A 203 -11.07 6.03 -2.04
N VAL A 204 -9.83 5.59 -1.84
CA VAL A 204 -9.47 4.48 -0.97
C VAL A 204 -8.37 4.93 -0.01
N GLN A 205 -8.51 4.54 1.25
CA GLN A 205 -7.46 4.64 2.24
C GLN A 205 -6.89 3.24 2.51
N LEU A 206 -5.56 3.15 2.56
CA LEU A 206 -4.84 1.90 2.77
C LEU A 206 -4.34 1.86 4.21
N PHE A 207 -4.92 1.02 5.05
CA PHE A 207 -4.59 0.89 6.47
C PHE A 207 -3.74 -0.34 6.75
N THR A 208 -2.85 -0.25 7.73
CA THR A 208 -2.06 -1.42 8.16
C THR A 208 -2.94 -2.41 8.92
N LEU A 209 -2.74 -3.69 8.64
CA LEU A 209 -3.28 -4.81 9.41
C LEU A 209 -2.13 -5.73 9.80
N PRO A 210 -1.80 -5.91 11.10
CA PRO A 210 -0.69 -6.76 11.53
C PRO A 210 -0.83 -8.20 11.03
N VAL A 211 0.29 -8.81 10.64
CA VAL A 211 0.37 -10.26 10.38
C VAL A 211 0.52 -10.99 11.71
N VAL A 212 -0.34 -11.99 11.95
CA VAL A 212 -0.43 -12.74 13.21
C VAL A 212 -0.06 -14.21 13.06
#